data_AF-A0A177HYG8-F1
#
_entry.id   AF-A0A177HYG8-F1
#
_cell.length_a   1.000
_cell.length_b   1.000
_cell.length_c   1.000
_cell.angle_alpha   90.00
_cell.angle_beta   90.00
_cell.angle_gamma   90.00
#
_symmetry.space_group_name_H-M   'P 1'
#
loop_
_entity.id
_entity.type
_entity.pdbx_description
1 polymer ?
#
loop_
_entity_poly.entity_id
_entity_poly.type
_entity_poly.pdbx_seq_one_letter_code
_entity_poly.pdbx_strand_id
1 'polypeptide(L)'
;MTDDSHDNVPGRQRRRFPEISSRAYEHPADRSALVALRRLSGFDTVFKALSGLLPERSLRLLFLSDSVRVSDAQFAHLNDMLRDACYILDLEKVPPMYVQQDPQPNAMCIGLDEPIIVVTTGLVELLDEEEMRAVVGHEVGHALSGHSVYRTILLFLTSLAVRVAWIPLGNLAIMAIVTALREWFRKSELSADRAGLLVGQDLQASMRGLMKIAGGNHLHEMNVDAFLAQADEYEAGGDLRDSVLKILNVLPRTHPFTTVRAAELKKWSGTRDYQRIMDGHYPRRGEDKDASVSESFRESAAGYADEVRQSKDPLMKLVTDIAGGAGDLGGKLRDTFRGAGGRGSDDRGAGGRGSSGDRGD
;
A
#
# COMPACT_ATOMS: atom_id res chain seq x y z
N MET A 1 -38.74 22.97 -10.48
CA MET A 1 -39.09 21.90 -9.54
C MET A 1 -38.83 20.61 -10.29
N THR A 2 -37.56 20.19 -10.28
CA THR A 2 -37.06 18.98 -10.92
C THR A 2 -36.62 18.09 -9.79
N ASP A 3 -37.42 17.05 -9.60
CA ASP A 3 -37.27 16.00 -8.61
C ASP A 3 -36.16 15.07 -9.10
N ASP A 4 -34.91 15.33 -8.70
CA ASP A 4 -33.83 14.35 -8.85
C ASP A 4 -34.01 13.32 -7.74
N SER A 5 -34.84 12.32 -8.04
CA SER A 5 -34.93 11.09 -7.30
C SER A 5 -33.56 10.39 -7.38
N HIS A 6 -32.73 10.61 -6.36
CA HIS A 6 -31.68 9.66 -6.02
C HIS A 6 -32.37 8.32 -5.78
N ASP A 7 -32.29 7.45 -6.79
CA ASP A 7 -32.74 6.07 -6.71
C ASP A 7 -32.08 5.43 -5.49
N ASN A 8 -32.87 5.29 -4.43
CA ASN A 8 -32.55 4.49 -3.26
C ASN A 8 -32.58 3.02 -3.73
N VAL A 9 -31.50 2.59 -4.38
CA VAL A 9 -31.29 1.19 -4.71
C VAL A 9 -31.37 0.43 -3.39
N PRO A 10 -32.18 -0.64 -3.25
CA PRO A 10 -32.26 -1.41 -2.03
C PRO A 10 -30.83 -1.83 -1.66
N GLY A 11 -30.31 -1.27 -0.56
CA GLY A 11 -28.94 -1.51 -0.14
C GLY A 11 -28.69 -3.00 -0.15
N ARG A 12 -27.76 -3.46 -1.00
CA ARG A 12 -27.38 -4.87 -1.09
C ARG A 12 -27.24 -5.39 0.34
N GLN A 13 -27.92 -6.49 0.65
CA GLN A 13 -27.76 -7.13 1.96
C GLN A 13 -26.33 -7.66 2.02
N ARG A 14 -25.42 -6.84 2.55
CA ARG A 14 -24.00 -7.15 2.65
C ARG A 14 -23.81 -8.22 3.71
N ARG A 15 -22.93 -9.16 3.41
CA ARG A 15 -22.54 -10.20 4.36
C ARG A 15 -21.79 -9.57 5.53
N ARG A 16 -22.17 -9.92 6.75
CA ARG A 16 -21.42 -9.58 7.95
C ARG A 16 -20.38 -10.65 8.25
N PHE A 17 -19.29 -10.27 8.90
CA PHE A 17 -18.25 -11.17 9.38
C PHE A 17 -18.11 -11.05 10.91
N PRO A 18 -19.06 -11.61 11.70
CA PRO A 18 -18.97 -11.60 13.16
C PRO A 18 -17.65 -12.19 13.65
N GLU A 19 -17.04 -11.53 14.63
CA GLU A 19 -15.77 -11.88 15.27
C GLU A 19 -14.58 -12.03 14.32
N ILE A 20 -14.63 -11.48 13.10
CA ILE A 20 -13.52 -11.61 12.15
C ILE A 20 -12.22 -11.07 12.76
N SER A 21 -11.18 -11.90 12.74
CA SER A 21 -9.82 -11.47 13.06
C SER A 21 -9.22 -10.74 11.87
N SER A 22 -8.39 -9.72 12.12
CA SER A 22 -7.65 -9.04 11.06
C SER A 22 -6.79 -10.00 10.23
N ARG A 23 -6.33 -11.10 10.86
CA ARG A 23 -5.63 -12.20 10.21
C ARG A 23 -6.40 -12.79 9.03
N ALA A 24 -7.73 -12.69 8.98
CA ALA A 24 -8.50 -13.22 7.87
C ALA A 24 -8.14 -12.54 6.53
N TYR A 25 -7.87 -11.24 6.54
CA TYR A 25 -7.63 -10.46 5.32
C TYR A 25 -6.23 -9.87 5.22
N GLU A 26 -5.45 -9.87 6.31
CA GLU A 26 -4.07 -9.38 6.33
C GLU A 26 -3.20 -10.01 5.23
N HIS A 27 -2.45 -9.15 4.54
CA HIS A 27 -1.43 -9.57 3.61
C HIS A 27 -0.31 -10.33 4.35
N PRO A 28 0.24 -11.44 3.84
CA PRO A 28 1.28 -12.21 4.54
C PRO A 28 2.52 -11.36 4.92
N ALA A 29 2.93 -10.46 4.03
CA ALA A 29 4.01 -9.50 4.29
C ALA A 29 3.72 -8.51 5.44
N ASP A 30 2.45 -8.16 5.67
CA ASP A 30 2.03 -7.29 6.76
C ASP A 30 2.10 -8.04 8.11
N ARG A 31 1.53 -9.25 8.15
CA ARG A 31 1.48 -10.11 9.34
C ARG A 31 2.87 -10.44 9.90
N SER A 32 3.84 -10.75 9.04
CA SER A 32 5.21 -11.09 9.46
C SER A 32 6.00 -9.92 9.98
N ALA A 33 5.85 -8.73 9.39
CA ALA A 33 6.65 -7.57 9.72
C ALA A 33 6.38 -7.08 11.15
N LEU A 34 5.12 -7.04 11.59
CA LEU A 34 4.79 -6.67 12.97
C LEU A 34 5.33 -7.67 13.99
N VAL A 35 5.22 -8.96 13.69
CA VAL A 35 5.75 -10.02 14.53
C VAL A 35 7.28 -9.96 14.62
N ALA A 36 7.96 -9.68 13.50
CA ALA A 36 9.41 -9.53 13.46
C ALA A 36 9.89 -8.32 14.28
N LEU A 37 9.20 -7.18 14.18
CA LEU A 37 9.51 -5.98 14.95
C LEU A 37 9.39 -6.22 16.46
N ARG A 38 8.33 -6.90 16.92
CA ARG A 38 8.12 -7.22 18.35
C ARG A 38 9.16 -8.17 18.94
N ARG A 39 9.90 -8.91 18.11
CA ARG A 39 10.97 -9.82 18.56
C ARG A 39 12.31 -9.13 18.76
N LEU A 40 12.45 -7.87 18.34
CA LEU A 40 13.68 -7.11 18.55
C LEU A 40 13.80 -6.73 20.04
N SER A 41 14.93 -7.09 20.65
CA SER A 41 15.21 -6.75 22.04
C SER A 41 15.18 -5.23 22.24
N GLY A 42 14.37 -4.74 23.17
CA GLY A 42 14.23 -3.30 23.45
C GLY A 42 13.21 -2.56 22.58
N PHE A 43 12.51 -3.27 21.67
CA PHE A 43 11.42 -2.68 20.88
C PHE A 43 10.36 -2.03 21.76
N ASP A 44 9.89 -2.71 22.81
CA ASP A 44 8.85 -2.17 23.70
C ASP A 44 9.28 -0.87 24.40
N THR A 45 10.56 -0.77 24.78
CA THR A 45 11.12 0.45 25.39
C THR A 45 11.13 1.60 24.40
N VAL A 46 11.60 1.36 23.18
CA VAL A 46 11.64 2.38 22.11
C VAL A 46 10.22 2.77 21.70
N PHE A 47 9.33 1.80 21.52
CA PHE A 47 7.93 2.02 21.18
C PHE A 47 7.21 2.84 22.25
N LYS A 48 7.40 2.52 23.53
CA LYS A 48 6.81 3.26 24.65
C LYS A 48 7.37 4.68 24.76
N ALA A 49 8.67 4.87 24.52
CA ALA A 49 9.27 6.19 24.45
C ALA A 49 8.70 7.02 23.29
N LEU A 50 8.61 6.45 22.08
CA LEU A 50 8.02 7.12 20.92
C LEU A 50 6.54 7.45 21.15
N SER A 51 5.77 6.49 21.67
CA SER A 51 4.34 6.67 21.97
C SER A 51 4.12 7.76 23.03
N GLY A 52 4.98 7.86 24.04
CA GLY A 52 4.92 8.92 25.05
C GLY A 52 5.25 10.32 24.51
N LEU A 53 5.99 10.42 23.40
CA LEU A 53 6.29 11.68 22.73
C LEU A 53 5.18 12.13 21.76
N LEU A 54 4.25 11.24 21.41
CA LEU A 54 3.16 11.54 20.49
C LEU A 54 2.05 12.28 21.23
N PRO A 55 1.67 13.49 20.78
CA PRO A 55 0.66 14.29 21.46
C PRO A 55 -0.74 13.86 21.01
N GLU A 56 -1.17 12.65 21.38
CA GLU A 56 -2.45 12.07 20.92
C GLU A 56 -3.66 12.97 21.28
N ARG A 57 -3.63 13.58 22.47
CA ARG A 57 -4.63 14.58 22.88
C ARG A 57 -4.60 15.82 21.99
N SER A 58 -3.43 16.27 21.57
CA SER A 58 -3.29 17.40 20.64
C SER A 58 -3.86 17.05 19.27
N LEU A 59 -3.59 15.84 18.76
CA LEU A 59 -4.14 15.37 17.49
C LEU A 59 -5.67 15.36 17.50
N ARG A 60 -6.27 14.84 18.59
CA ARG A 60 -7.73 14.89 18.80
C ARG A 60 -8.28 16.31 18.82
N LEU A 61 -7.62 17.22 19.56
CA LEU A 61 -8.03 18.62 19.64
C LEU A 61 -7.91 19.33 18.29
N LEU A 62 -6.86 19.03 17.52
CA LEU A 62 -6.63 19.61 16.20
C LEU A 62 -7.78 19.30 15.24
N PHE A 63 -8.14 18.01 15.09
CA PHE A 63 -9.28 17.66 14.24
C PHE A 63 -10.60 18.18 14.79
N LEU A 64 -10.79 18.16 16.11
CA LEU A 64 -12.00 18.76 16.69
C LEU A 64 -12.10 20.28 16.42
N SER A 65 -10.98 20.97 16.28
CA SER A 65 -10.94 22.42 16.04
C SER A 65 -10.98 22.83 14.57
N ASP A 66 -10.42 22.02 13.66
CA ASP A 66 -10.11 22.40 12.28
C ASP A 66 -10.66 21.40 11.25
N SER A 67 -11.72 20.67 11.61
CA SER A 67 -12.44 19.79 10.69
C SER A 67 -13.90 19.60 11.13
N VAL A 68 -14.74 19.08 10.23
CA VAL A 68 -16.16 18.84 10.51
C VAL A 68 -16.34 17.41 10.96
N ARG A 69 -17.00 17.20 12.09
CA ARG A 69 -17.16 15.86 12.67
C ARG A 69 -18.28 15.09 11.97
N VAL A 70 -18.03 13.89 11.51
CA VAL A 70 -19.07 13.02 10.95
C VAL A 70 -19.99 12.53 12.08
N SER A 71 -21.30 12.72 11.92
CA SER A 71 -22.35 12.31 12.88
C SER A 71 -23.73 12.27 12.21
N ASP A 72 -24.77 11.89 12.97
CA ASP A 72 -26.15 11.93 12.48
C ASP A 72 -26.61 13.33 12.05
N ALA A 73 -26.00 14.39 12.60
CA ALA A 73 -26.35 15.78 12.31
C ALA A 73 -25.55 16.41 11.16
N GLN A 74 -24.45 15.80 10.73
CA GLN A 74 -23.52 16.37 9.75
C GLN A 74 -22.75 15.23 9.07
N PHE A 75 -22.78 15.20 7.73
CA PHE A 75 -22.28 14.07 6.93
C PHE A 75 -22.94 12.73 7.30
N ALA A 76 -24.27 12.72 7.45
CA ALA A 76 -25.04 11.54 7.89
C ALA A 76 -24.77 10.29 7.02
N HIS A 77 -24.66 10.45 5.70
CA HIS A 77 -24.38 9.31 4.80
C HIS A 77 -22.99 8.69 5.03
N LEU A 78 -21.95 9.51 5.30
CA LEU A 78 -20.64 8.97 5.70
C LEU A 78 -20.70 8.30 7.08
N ASN A 79 -21.51 8.82 7.99
CA ASN A 79 -21.72 8.23 9.31
C ASN A 79 -22.37 6.83 9.19
N ASP A 80 -23.35 6.69 8.29
CA ASP A 80 -24.01 5.42 8.01
C ASP A 80 -23.02 4.42 7.37
N MET A 81 -22.23 4.85 6.37
CA MET A 81 -21.17 4.00 5.80
C MET A 81 -20.16 3.53 6.86
N LEU A 82 -19.76 4.43 7.76
CA LEU A 82 -18.82 4.11 8.84
C LEU A 82 -19.40 3.08 9.81
N ARG A 83 -20.64 3.28 10.24
CA ARG A 83 -21.35 2.34 11.13
C ARG A 83 -21.55 0.99 10.45
N ASP A 84 -21.92 0.99 9.17
CA ASP A 84 -22.05 -0.22 8.36
C ASP A 84 -20.71 -0.97 8.26
N ALA A 85 -19.62 -0.26 7.97
CA ALA A 85 -18.28 -0.86 7.88
C ALA A 85 -17.86 -1.48 9.21
N CYS A 86 -18.08 -0.77 10.33
CA CYS A 86 -17.81 -1.30 11.67
C CYS A 86 -18.70 -2.50 11.98
N TYR A 87 -19.97 -2.47 11.59
CA TYR A 87 -20.91 -3.57 11.79
C TYR A 87 -20.52 -4.82 10.98
N ILE A 88 -20.12 -4.64 9.71
CA ILE A 88 -19.70 -5.72 8.80
C ILE A 88 -18.43 -6.39 9.31
N LEU A 89 -17.41 -5.64 9.70
CA LEU A 89 -16.15 -6.15 10.25
C LEU A 89 -16.20 -6.43 11.76
N ASP A 90 -17.37 -6.24 12.37
CA ASP A 90 -17.61 -6.46 13.79
C ASP A 90 -16.61 -5.71 14.69
N LEU A 91 -16.32 -4.45 14.36
CA LEU A 91 -15.50 -3.55 15.16
C LEU A 91 -16.34 -2.98 16.31
N GLU A 92 -15.96 -3.32 17.54
CA GLU A 92 -16.75 -3.02 18.75
C GLU A 92 -16.98 -1.51 18.99
N LYS A 93 -15.94 -0.71 18.75
CA LYS A 93 -15.99 0.75 18.95
C LYS A 93 -15.86 1.45 17.60
N VAL A 94 -16.90 2.17 17.21
CA VAL A 94 -16.88 3.03 16.02
C VAL A 94 -15.90 4.19 16.25
N PRO A 95 -14.82 4.31 15.45
CA PRO A 95 -13.87 5.40 15.60
C PRO A 95 -14.51 6.74 15.22
N PRO A 96 -14.14 7.87 15.85
CA PRO A 96 -14.53 9.18 15.36
C PRO A 96 -14.04 9.40 13.92
N MET A 97 -14.90 9.94 13.07
CA MET A 97 -14.56 10.33 11.71
C MET A 97 -14.71 11.85 11.53
N TYR A 98 -13.82 12.44 10.75
CA TYR A 98 -13.83 13.87 10.42
C TYR A 98 -13.67 14.11 8.92
N VAL A 99 -14.29 15.17 8.41
CA VAL A 99 -14.07 15.71 7.07
C VAL A 99 -13.20 16.96 7.18
N GLN A 100 -11.99 16.90 6.63
CA GLN A 100 -11.04 18.01 6.59
C GLN A 100 -11.10 18.72 5.24
N GLN A 101 -11.05 20.05 5.26
CA GLN A 101 -10.96 20.83 4.03
C GLN A 101 -9.58 20.64 3.40
N ASP A 102 -9.54 19.89 2.31
CA ASP A 102 -8.34 19.68 1.49
C ASP A 102 -8.81 19.22 0.09
N PRO A 103 -8.45 19.94 -0.98
CA PRO A 103 -8.83 19.53 -2.34
C PRO A 103 -8.09 18.27 -2.81
N GLN A 104 -7.01 17.84 -2.15
CA GLN A 104 -6.31 16.60 -2.49
C GLN A 104 -7.09 15.39 -1.95
N PRO A 105 -7.55 14.46 -2.81
CA PRO A 105 -8.28 13.28 -2.37
C PRO A 105 -7.42 12.40 -1.47
N ASN A 106 -7.85 12.20 -0.22
CA ASN A 106 -7.13 11.41 0.76
C ASN A 106 -8.07 10.93 1.88
N ALA A 107 -7.73 9.79 2.47
CA ALA A 107 -8.29 9.32 3.72
C ALA A 107 -7.15 8.73 4.58
N MET A 108 -7.31 8.75 5.89
CA MET A 108 -6.34 8.12 6.79
C MET A 108 -6.95 7.73 8.12
N CYS A 109 -6.49 6.59 8.63
CA CYS A 109 -6.72 6.13 9.99
C CYS A 109 -5.45 6.32 10.84
N ILE A 110 -5.55 7.15 11.87
CA ILE A 110 -4.47 7.54 12.78
C ILE A 110 -4.94 7.49 14.24
N GLY A 111 -4.03 7.59 15.20
CA GLY A 111 -4.33 7.44 16.63
C GLY A 111 -3.59 6.27 17.25
N LEU A 112 -3.41 6.34 18.57
CA LEU A 112 -2.70 5.33 19.36
C LEU A 112 -3.68 4.43 20.11
N ASP A 113 -4.34 5.00 21.12
CA ASP A 113 -5.30 4.29 21.97
C ASP A 113 -6.68 4.30 21.33
N GLU A 114 -7.04 5.40 20.68
CA GLU A 114 -8.31 5.54 19.95
C GLU A 114 -8.05 5.95 18.50
N PRO A 115 -8.34 5.07 17.52
CA PRO A 115 -8.23 5.42 16.12
C PRO A 115 -9.24 6.51 15.75
N ILE A 116 -8.82 7.38 14.84
CA ILE A 116 -9.58 8.47 14.24
C ILE A 116 -9.43 8.32 12.73
N ILE A 117 -10.55 8.41 12.03
CA ILE A 117 -10.57 8.40 10.58
C ILE A 117 -10.73 9.85 10.09
N VAL A 118 -9.93 10.25 9.13
CA VAL A 118 -10.00 11.58 8.52
C VAL A 118 -10.15 11.40 7.02
N VAL A 119 -11.12 12.09 6.45
CA VAL A 119 -11.39 12.09 5.00
C VAL A 119 -11.29 13.54 4.51
N THR A 120 -10.72 13.75 3.33
CA THR A 120 -10.64 15.09 2.74
C THR A 120 -11.86 15.42 1.91
N THR A 121 -12.20 16.71 1.80
CA THR A 121 -13.27 17.19 0.89
C THR A 121 -13.05 16.73 -0.55
N GLY A 122 -11.80 16.73 -1.04
CA GLY A 122 -11.47 16.25 -2.38
C GLY A 122 -11.81 14.77 -2.61
N LEU A 123 -11.76 13.93 -1.56
CA LEU A 123 -12.17 12.53 -1.69
C LEU A 123 -13.70 12.38 -1.70
N VAL A 124 -14.38 13.14 -0.84
CA VAL A 124 -15.86 13.17 -0.78
C VAL A 124 -16.47 13.59 -2.11
N GLU A 125 -15.84 14.53 -2.81
CA GLU A 125 -16.29 15.02 -4.12
C GLU A 125 -15.93 14.09 -5.29
N LEU A 126 -14.93 13.23 -5.12
CA LEU A 126 -14.39 12.37 -6.18
C LEU A 126 -15.14 11.04 -6.32
N LEU A 127 -15.48 10.41 -5.19
CA LEU A 127 -15.95 9.02 -5.15
C LEU A 127 -17.48 8.92 -5.13
N ASP A 128 -18.02 7.90 -5.80
CA ASP A 128 -19.42 7.51 -5.64
C ASP A 128 -19.65 6.76 -4.31
N GLU A 129 -20.91 6.41 -4.01
CA GLU A 129 -21.25 5.73 -2.75
C GLU A 129 -20.53 4.39 -2.53
N GLU A 130 -20.43 3.56 -3.56
CA GLU A 130 -19.83 2.23 -3.44
C GLU A 130 -18.30 2.30 -3.39
N GLU A 131 -17.71 3.24 -4.14
CA GLU A 131 -16.30 3.56 -4.10
C GLU A 131 -15.90 4.14 -2.74
N MET A 132 -16.68 5.08 -2.21
CA MET A 132 -16.47 5.65 -0.87
C MET A 132 -16.61 4.58 0.21
N ARG A 133 -17.60 3.69 0.10
CA ARG A 133 -17.76 2.57 1.05
C ARG A 133 -16.56 1.64 1.06
N ALA A 134 -15.93 1.38 -0.08
CA ALA A 134 -14.68 0.64 -0.15
C ALA A 134 -13.55 1.37 0.61
N VAL A 135 -13.45 2.69 0.48
CA VAL A 135 -12.45 3.49 1.22
C VAL A 135 -12.76 3.54 2.72
N VAL A 136 -14.01 3.75 3.14
CA VAL A 136 -14.38 3.71 4.55
C VAL A 136 -14.09 2.33 5.15
N GLY A 137 -14.39 1.26 4.42
CA GLY A 137 -14.04 -0.11 4.82
C GLY A 137 -12.53 -0.34 4.92
N HIS A 138 -11.75 0.28 4.04
CA HIS A 138 -10.29 0.26 4.08
C HIS A 138 -9.76 0.93 5.37
N GLU A 139 -10.25 2.12 5.71
CA GLU A 139 -9.85 2.82 6.94
C GLU A 139 -10.29 2.10 8.23
N VAL A 140 -11.50 1.51 8.24
CA VAL A 140 -11.95 0.64 9.33
C VAL A 140 -11.09 -0.62 9.42
N GLY A 141 -10.63 -1.15 8.29
CA GLY A 141 -9.64 -2.23 8.24
C GLY A 141 -8.32 -1.86 8.93
N HIS A 142 -7.80 -0.65 8.70
CA HIS A 142 -6.65 -0.13 9.43
C HIS A 142 -6.90 -0.01 10.94
N ALA A 143 -8.08 0.44 11.35
CA ALA A 143 -8.47 0.52 12.75
C ALA A 143 -8.51 -0.88 13.40
N LEU A 144 -9.16 -1.84 12.75
CA LEU A 144 -9.30 -3.22 13.24
C LEU A 144 -7.95 -3.95 13.32
N SER A 145 -7.06 -3.75 12.34
CA SER A 145 -5.73 -4.35 12.32
C SER A 145 -4.70 -3.63 13.22
N GLY A 146 -5.08 -2.53 13.89
CA GLY A 146 -4.16 -1.75 14.73
C GLY A 146 -3.08 -1.00 13.94
N HIS A 147 -3.31 -0.76 12.65
CA HIS A 147 -2.36 -0.06 11.77
C HIS A 147 -2.24 1.43 12.09
N SER A 148 -3.26 2.02 12.71
CA SER A 148 -3.32 3.45 13.08
C SER A 148 -2.13 3.88 13.95
N VAL A 149 -1.68 3.00 14.85
CA VAL A 149 -0.58 3.24 15.79
C VAL A 149 0.72 3.51 15.03
N TYR A 150 1.08 2.56 14.16
CA TYR A 150 2.32 2.61 13.39
C TYR A 150 2.27 3.69 12.32
N ARG A 151 1.10 3.95 11.74
CA ARG A 151 0.88 5.08 10.84
C ARG A 151 1.15 6.42 11.54
N THR A 152 0.65 6.58 12.76
CA THR A 152 0.88 7.78 13.58
C THR A 152 2.37 7.96 13.90
N ILE A 153 3.06 6.88 14.28
CA ILE A 153 4.51 6.89 14.50
C ILE A 153 5.26 7.27 13.22
N LEU A 154 4.88 6.71 12.07
CA LEU A 154 5.51 7.00 10.79
C LEU A 154 5.37 8.49 10.40
N LEU A 155 4.18 9.07 10.58
CA LEU A 155 3.93 10.49 10.30
C LEU A 155 4.81 11.39 11.19
N PHE A 156 4.85 11.09 12.49
CA PHE A 156 5.69 11.81 13.44
C PHE A 156 7.17 11.69 13.11
N LEU A 157 7.67 10.47 12.87
CA LEU A 157 9.08 10.24 12.54
C LEU A 157 9.47 10.87 11.22
N THR A 158 8.58 10.87 10.22
CA THR A 158 8.82 11.56 8.95
C THR A 158 8.91 13.07 9.16
N SER A 159 8.00 13.67 9.93
CA SER A 159 8.09 15.09 10.29
C SER A 159 9.34 15.40 11.10
N LEU A 160 9.74 14.52 12.01
CA LEU A 160 10.94 14.69 12.82
C LEU A 160 12.20 14.61 11.96
N ALA A 161 12.29 13.63 11.06
CA ALA A 161 13.41 13.45 10.13
C ALA A 161 13.70 14.72 9.33
N VAL A 162 12.66 15.38 8.81
CA VAL A 162 12.79 16.65 8.09
C VAL A 162 13.35 17.75 9.00
N ARG A 163 12.88 17.84 10.25
CA ARG A 163 13.32 18.88 11.21
C ARG A 163 14.76 18.69 11.69
N VAL A 164 15.26 17.46 11.72
CA VAL A 164 16.62 17.12 12.18
C VAL A 164 17.58 16.77 11.05
N ALA A 165 17.17 16.96 9.79
CA ALA A 165 17.96 16.61 8.61
C ALA A 165 19.34 17.29 8.56
N TRP A 166 19.49 18.42 9.25
CA TRP A 166 20.73 19.18 9.37
C TRP A 166 21.77 18.53 10.32
N ILE A 167 21.39 17.52 11.11
CA ILE A 167 22.31 16.82 12.03
C ILE A 167 22.98 15.65 11.27
N PRO A 168 24.28 15.74 10.93
CA PRO A 168 24.98 14.66 10.25
C PRO A 168 25.07 13.46 11.21
N LEU A 169 24.66 12.26 10.77
CA LEU A 169 24.55 10.97 11.49
C LEU A 169 23.22 10.65 12.20
N GLY A 170 22.55 11.60 12.87
CA GLY A 170 21.24 11.34 13.48
C GLY A 170 20.16 10.98 12.44
N ASN A 171 20.28 11.58 11.25
CA ASN A 171 19.37 11.34 10.14
C ASN A 171 19.44 9.90 9.59
N LEU A 172 20.60 9.22 9.63
CA LEU A 172 20.74 7.90 9.00
C LEU A 172 19.91 6.82 9.72
N ALA A 173 19.94 6.81 11.06
CA ALA A 173 19.17 5.87 11.86
C ALA A 173 17.66 6.11 11.71
N ILE A 174 17.22 7.38 11.76
CA ILE A 174 15.81 7.75 11.55
C ILE A 174 15.37 7.37 10.14
N MET A 175 16.18 7.64 9.11
CA MET A 175 15.85 7.29 7.74
C MET A 175 15.74 5.78 7.53
N ALA A 176 16.57 4.97 8.18
CA ALA A 176 16.44 3.51 8.13
C ALA A 176 15.11 3.05 8.75
N ILE A 177 14.74 3.57 9.92
CA ILE A 177 13.47 3.25 10.59
C ILE A 177 12.28 3.71 9.74
N VAL A 178 12.31 4.95 9.23
CA VAL A 178 11.25 5.49 8.37
C VAL A 178 11.12 4.67 7.10
N THR A 179 12.23 4.23 6.48
CA THR A 179 12.18 3.40 5.27
C THR A 179 11.54 2.04 5.55
N ALA A 180 11.93 1.39 6.66
CA ALA A 180 11.34 0.12 7.07
C ALA A 180 9.84 0.25 7.40
N LEU A 181 9.45 1.30 8.15
CA LEU A 181 8.06 1.58 8.47
C LEU A 181 7.23 1.93 7.22
N ARG A 182 7.81 2.64 6.24
CA ARG A 182 7.13 2.91 4.96
C ARG A 182 6.91 1.64 4.17
N GLU A 183 7.91 0.76 4.11
CA GLU A 183 7.75 -0.53 3.44
C GLU A 183 6.66 -1.37 4.11
N TRP A 184 6.70 -1.48 5.44
CA TRP A 184 5.65 -2.16 6.17
C TRP A 184 4.27 -1.53 5.92
N PHE A 185 4.16 -0.19 6.00
CA PHE A 185 2.91 0.51 5.78
C PHE A 185 2.37 0.29 4.37
N ARG A 186 3.23 0.23 3.35
CA ARG A 186 2.81 -0.16 1.98
C ARG A 186 2.21 -1.56 1.90
N LYS A 187 2.65 -2.50 2.75
CA LYS A 187 2.06 -3.85 2.81
C LYS A 187 0.74 -3.86 3.59
N SER A 188 0.61 -3.03 4.60
CA SER A 188 -0.65 -2.89 5.35
C SER A 188 -1.76 -2.22 4.53
N GLU A 189 -1.42 -1.39 3.53
CA GLU A 189 -2.37 -0.91 2.52
C GLU A 189 -3.06 -2.04 1.75
N LEU A 190 -2.34 -3.11 1.42
CA LEU A 190 -2.90 -4.27 0.73
C LEU A 190 -3.87 -5.03 1.63
N SER A 191 -3.55 -5.14 2.92
CA SER A 191 -4.48 -5.68 3.94
C SER A 191 -5.75 -4.83 4.03
N ALA A 192 -5.60 -3.51 4.04
CA ALA A 192 -6.72 -2.59 4.14
C ALA A 192 -7.57 -2.57 2.86
N ASP A 193 -6.98 -2.73 1.66
CA ASP A 193 -7.74 -2.91 0.41
C ASP A 193 -8.64 -4.16 0.46
N ARG A 194 -8.12 -5.25 1.02
CA ARG A 194 -8.89 -6.48 1.23
C ARG A 194 -10.04 -6.26 2.21
N ALA A 195 -9.81 -5.55 3.32
CA ALA A 195 -10.86 -5.15 4.24
C ALA A 195 -11.92 -4.25 3.57
N GLY A 196 -11.48 -3.28 2.76
CA GLY A 196 -12.35 -2.42 1.95
C GLY A 196 -13.24 -3.22 1.00
N LEU A 197 -12.70 -4.26 0.34
CA LEU A 197 -13.48 -5.16 -0.50
C LEU A 197 -14.47 -6.02 0.31
N LEU A 198 -14.11 -6.48 1.52
CA LEU A 198 -15.04 -7.22 2.38
C LEU A 198 -16.22 -6.36 2.85
N VAL A 199 -15.97 -5.07 3.10
CA VAL A 199 -17.00 -4.10 3.47
C VAL A 199 -17.86 -3.70 2.26
N GLY A 200 -17.23 -3.33 1.14
CA GLY A 200 -17.93 -2.89 -0.06
C GLY A 200 -18.70 -4.03 -0.76
N GLN A 201 -18.09 -5.22 -0.81
CA GLN A 201 -18.57 -6.41 -1.53
C GLN A 201 -18.83 -6.17 -3.02
N ASP A 202 -18.13 -5.18 -3.58
CA ASP A 202 -18.16 -4.83 -5.00
C ASP A 202 -16.74 -4.58 -5.49
N LEU A 203 -16.16 -5.60 -6.12
CA LEU A 203 -14.80 -5.54 -6.67
C LEU A 203 -14.67 -4.43 -7.73
N GLN A 204 -15.71 -4.21 -8.54
CA GLN A 204 -15.67 -3.19 -9.58
C GLN A 204 -15.65 -1.80 -8.96
N ALA A 205 -16.45 -1.54 -7.93
CA ALA A 205 -16.39 -0.28 -7.20
C ALA A 205 -15.03 -0.06 -6.53
N SER A 206 -14.45 -1.08 -5.89
CA SER A 206 -13.10 -0.94 -5.30
C SER A 206 -12.03 -0.61 -6.35
N MET A 207 -12.07 -1.27 -7.51
CA MET A 207 -11.13 -0.99 -8.61
C MET A 207 -11.35 0.40 -9.24
N ARG A 208 -12.61 0.81 -9.44
CA ARG A 208 -12.94 2.17 -9.94
C ARG A 208 -12.48 3.25 -8.96
N GLY A 209 -12.64 3.04 -7.66
CA GLY A 209 -12.14 3.97 -6.64
C GLY A 209 -10.63 4.19 -6.73
N LEU A 210 -9.85 3.11 -6.83
CA LEU A 210 -8.39 3.20 -7.04
C LEU A 210 -8.02 3.88 -8.37
N MET A 211 -8.77 3.60 -9.44
CA MET A 211 -8.59 4.24 -10.73
C MET A 211 -8.90 5.75 -10.68
N LYS A 212 -9.96 6.18 -9.97
CA LYS A 212 -10.29 7.60 -9.75
C LYS A 212 -9.24 8.31 -8.90
N ILE A 213 -8.68 7.67 -7.89
CA ILE A 213 -7.56 8.23 -7.13
C ILE A 213 -6.34 8.50 -8.05
N ALA A 214 -6.18 7.70 -9.10
CA ALA A 214 -5.11 7.88 -10.08
C ALA A 214 -5.42 8.94 -11.16
N GLY A 215 -6.64 8.94 -11.68
CA GLY A 215 -7.03 9.65 -12.92
C GLY A 215 -8.11 10.71 -12.77
N GLY A 216 -8.68 10.92 -11.58
CA GLY A 216 -9.75 11.88 -11.33
C GLY A 216 -11.15 11.39 -11.75
N ASN A 217 -12.10 12.32 -11.87
CA ASN A 217 -13.53 12.03 -12.03
C ASN A 217 -14.00 11.98 -13.51
N HIS A 218 -13.21 11.36 -14.39
CA HIS A 218 -13.53 11.20 -15.82
C HIS A 218 -13.82 9.74 -16.18
N LEU A 219 -14.65 9.06 -15.38
CA LEU A 219 -14.93 7.62 -15.54
C LEU A 219 -15.36 7.22 -16.96
N HIS A 220 -16.08 8.09 -17.67
CA HIS A 220 -16.54 7.82 -19.03
C HIS A 220 -15.40 7.73 -20.06
N GLU A 221 -14.21 8.23 -19.72
CA GLU A 221 -12.98 8.13 -20.53
C GLU A 221 -12.04 7.04 -20.00
N MET A 222 -12.36 6.39 -18.88
CA MET A 222 -11.50 5.41 -18.22
C MET A 222 -12.06 4.00 -18.32
N ASN A 223 -11.18 3.01 -18.35
CA ASN A 223 -11.55 1.59 -18.43
C ASN A 223 -10.73 0.77 -17.43
N VAL A 224 -11.43 0.01 -16.58
CA VAL A 224 -10.81 -0.76 -15.49
C VAL A 224 -9.91 -1.88 -16.03
N ASP A 225 -10.30 -2.55 -17.11
CA ASP A 225 -9.46 -3.60 -17.70
C ASP A 225 -8.19 -3.02 -18.32
N ALA A 226 -8.26 -1.85 -18.96
CA ALA A 226 -7.08 -1.13 -19.43
C ALA A 226 -6.18 -0.67 -18.27
N PHE A 227 -6.76 -0.20 -17.16
CA PHE A 227 -6.03 0.17 -15.96
C PHE A 227 -5.32 -1.04 -15.31
N LEU A 228 -5.91 -2.23 -15.38
CA LEU A 228 -5.28 -3.47 -14.94
C LEU A 228 -4.19 -3.96 -15.90
N ALA A 229 -4.39 -3.80 -17.21
CA ALA A 229 -3.35 -4.07 -18.20
C ALA A 229 -2.11 -3.18 -17.99
N GLN A 230 -2.29 -1.93 -17.53
CA GLN A 230 -1.17 -1.07 -17.12
C GLN A 230 -0.40 -1.64 -15.92
N ALA A 231 -1.07 -2.32 -14.99
CA ALA A 231 -0.39 -2.99 -13.88
C ALA A 231 0.45 -4.18 -14.38
N ASP A 232 -0.08 -4.98 -15.30
CA ASP A 232 0.67 -6.06 -15.96
C ASP A 232 1.89 -5.53 -16.73
N GLU A 233 1.76 -4.40 -17.43
CA GLU A 233 2.87 -3.72 -18.10
C GLU A 233 3.91 -3.22 -17.09
N TYR A 234 3.48 -2.60 -15.99
CA TYR A 234 4.37 -2.13 -14.92
C TYR A 234 5.16 -3.29 -14.27
N GLU A 235 4.53 -4.44 -14.05
CA GLU A 235 5.18 -5.63 -13.50
C GLU A 235 6.11 -6.32 -14.50
N ALA A 236 5.66 -6.49 -15.75
CA ALA A 236 6.41 -7.21 -16.78
C ALA A 236 7.52 -6.37 -17.43
N GLY A 237 7.38 -5.05 -17.42
CA GLY A 237 8.17 -4.14 -18.21
C GLY A 237 9.59 -3.93 -17.68
N GLY A 238 10.51 -3.83 -18.64
CA GLY A 238 11.81 -3.16 -18.48
C GLY A 238 13.03 -4.05 -18.39
N ASP A 239 14.18 -3.41 -18.29
CA ASP A 239 15.46 -4.03 -17.97
C ASP A 239 15.78 -3.89 -16.46
N LEU A 240 16.97 -4.32 -16.04
CA LEU A 240 17.40 -4.21 -14.64
C LEU A 240 17.40 -2.76 -14.12
N ARG A 241 17.64 -1.78 -15.00
CA ARG A 241 17.64 -0.36 -14.64
C ARG A 241 16.21 0.09 -14.35
N ASP A 242 15.24 -0.35 -15.15
CA ASP A 242 13.83 -0.07 -14.90
C ASP A 242 13.39 -0.64 -13.55
N SER A 243 13.82 -1.84 -13.18
CA SER A 243 13.57 -2.40 -11.84
C SER A 243 14.16 -1.55 -10.71
N VAL A 244 15.37 -1.01 -10.89
CA VAL A 244 15.97 -0.06 -9.92
C VAL A 244 15.16 1.23 -9.86
N LEU A 245 14.73 1.77 -10.99
CA LEU A 245 13.89 2.97 -11.05
C LEU A 245 12.52 2.75 -10.37
N LYS A 246 11.92 1.57 -10.53
CA LYS A 246 10.70 1.19 -9.80
C LYS A 246 10.92 1.27 -8.30
N ILE A 247 12.02 0.69 -7.78
CA ILE A 247 12.38 0.78 -6.35
C ILE A 247 12.52 2.25 -5.93
N LEU A 248 13.31 3.04 -6.66
CA LEU A 248 13.52 4.45 -6.35
C LEU A 248 12.21 5.27 -6.33
N ASN A 249 11.27 4.95 -7.22
CA ASN A 249 9.95 5.58 -7.28
C ASN A 249 9.01 5.13 -6.15
N VAL A 250 9.19 3.93 -5.62
CA VAL A 250 8.40 3.40 -4.48
C VAL A 250 8.91 3.97 -3.16
N LEU A 251 10.23 4.06 -2.96
CA LEU A 251 10.85 4.48 -1.69
C LEU A 251 10.25 5.73 -1.02
N PRO A 252 9.99 6.86 -1.71
CA PRO A 252 9.44 8.05 -1.07
C PRO A 252 7.94 7.95 -0.75
N ARG A 253 7.21 6.97 -1.32
CA ARG A 253 5.75 6.87 -1.20
C ARG A 253 5.32 6.15 0.08
N THR A 254 4.20 6.61 0.64
CA THR A 254 3.49 5.97 1.75
C THR A 254 2.57 4.86 1.28
N HIS A 255 1.97 4.99 0.10
CA HIS A 255 1.06 4.00 -0.48
C HIS A 255 1.71 3.32 -1.68
N PRO A 256 1.41 2.04 -1.96
CA PRO A 256 1.72 1.43 -3.25
C PRO A 256 1.01 2.18 -4.38
N PHE A 257 1.48 1.99 -5.61
CA PHE A 257 0.80 2.54 -6.78
C PHE A 257 -0.62 2.00 -6.90
N THR A 258 -1.56 2.86 -7.29
CA THR A 258 -2.98 2.53 -7.44
C THR A 258 -3.23 1.39 -8.43
N THR A 259 -2.48 1.34 -9.54
CA THR A 259 -2.52 0.23 -10.52
C THR A 259 -2.12 -1.10 -9.89
N VAL A 260 -1.03 -1.11 -9.11
CA VAL A 260 -0.54 -2.31 -8.41
C VAL A 260 -1.55 -2.76 -7.34
N ARG A 261 -2.13 -1.83 -6.58
CA ARG A 261 -3.19 -2.13 -5.60
C ARG A 261 -4.41 -2.76 -6.27
N ALA A 262 -4.85 -2.22 -7.40
CA ALA A 262 -5.99 -2.75 -8.14
C ALA A 262 -5.73 -4.17 -8.65
N ALA A 263 -4.54 -4.44 -9.18
CA ALA A 263 -4.14 -5.77 -9.63
C ALA A 263 -4.06 -6.78 -8.47
N GLU A 264 -3.44 -6.41 -7.35
CA GLU A 264 -3.35 -7.27 -6.16
C GLU A 264 -4.73 -7.56 -5.55
N LEU A 265 -5.62 -6.56 -5.51
CA LEU A 265 -6.99 -6.75 -5.03
C LEU A 265 -7.79 -7.68 -5.95
N LYS A 266 -7.68 -7.50 -7.28
CA LYS A 266 -8.29 -8.40 -8.26
C LYS A 266 -7.75 -9.82 -8.10
N LYS A 267 -6.42 -9.98 -7.97
CA LYS A 267 -5.78 -11.27 -7.71
C LYS A 267 -6.34 -11.93 -6.46
N TRP A 268 -6.38 -11.22 -5.34
CA TRP A 268 -6.90 -11.74 -4.07
C TRP A 268 -8.37 -12.15 -4.16
N SER A 269 -9.23 -11.36 -4.82
CA SER A 269 -10.65 -11.68 -4.99
C SER A 269 -10.89 -13.00 -5.74
N GLY A 270 -9.95 -13.42 -6.59
CA GLY A 270 -9.98 -14.70 -7.30
C GLY A 270 -9.45 -15.89 -6.49
N THR A 271 -8.91 -15.67 -5.29
CA THR A 271 -8.32 -16.73 -4.47
C THR A 271 -9.37 -17.51 -3.69
N ARG A 272 -9.01 -18.74 -3.28
CA ARG A 272 -9.84 -19.53 -2.37
C ARG A 272 -9.98 -18.90 -0.99
N ASP A 273 -9.00 -18.11 -0.54
CA ASP A 273 -9.04 -17.46 0.76
C ASP A 273 -10.15 -16.42 0.82
N TYR A 274 -10.28 -15.58 -0.21
CA TYR A 274 -11.40 -14.65 -0.32
C TYR A 274 -12.74 -15.38 -0.32
N GLN A 275 -12.90 -16.42 -1.15
CA GLN A 275 -14.13 -17.20 -1.22
C GLN A 275 -14.49 -17.84 0.13
N ARG A 276 -13.50 -18.41 0.84
CA ARG A 276 -13.70 -18.97 2.18
C ARG A 276 -14.21 -17.94 3.18
N ILE A 277 -13.64 -16.72 3.18
CA ILE A 277 -14.12 -15.64 4.04
C ILE A 277 -15.58 -15.31 3.70
N MET A 278 -15.89 -15.17 2.42
CA MET A 278 -17.26 -14.93 1.94
C MET A 278 -18.20 -16.07 2.32
N ASP A 279 -17.75 -17.32 2.37
CA ASP A 279 -18.55 -18.46 2.81
C ASP A 279 -18.73 -18.55 4.34
N GLY A 280 -18.03 -17.72 5.12
CA GLY A 280 -18.08 -17.71 6.58
C GLY A 280 -16.96 -18.50 7.27
N HIS A 281 -15.97 -18.95 6.51
CA HIS A 281 -14.82 -19.72 6.97
C HIS A 281 -13.57 -18.84 7.11
N TYR A 282 -13.47 -18.11 8.22
CA TYR A 282 -12.37 -17.20 8.51
C TYR A 282 -11.92 -17.30 9.98
N PRO A 283 -10.66 -16.95 10.30
CA PRO A 283 -10.17 -16.89 11.68
C PRO A 283 -10.97 -15.91 12.53
N ARG A 284 -11.34 -16.31 13.75
CA ARG A 284 -12.07 -15.46 14.69
C ARG A 284 -11.13 -14.84 15.72
N ARG A 285 -11.44 -13.64 16.21
CA ARG A 285 -10.63 -12.94 17.23
C ARG A 285 -10.47 -13.75 18.52
N GLY A 286 -11.47 -14.56 18.88
CA GLY A 286 -11.39 -15.47 20.02
C GLY A 286 -10.25 -16.49 19.92
N GLU A 287 -9.83 -16.84 18.70
CA GLU A 287 -8.80 -17.85 18.39
C GLU A 287 -7.40 -17.23 18.27
N ASP A 288 -7.25 -15.90 18.38
CA ASP A 288 -5.98 -15.22 18.16
C ASP A 288 -4.92 -15.54 19.21
N LYS A 289 -5.34 -15.94 20.42
CA LYS A 289 -4.44 -16.34 21.51
C LYS A 289 -3.72 -17.67 21.22
N ASP A 290 -4.33 -18.52 20.40
CA ASP A 290 -3.82 -19.85 20.05
C ASP A 290 -3.00 -19.81 18.75
N ALA A 291 -2.86 -18.63 18.13
CA ALA A 291 -2.15 -18.45 16.89
C ALA A 291 -0.64 -18.71 17.06
N SER A 292 -0.12 -19.67 16.29
CA SER A 292 1.32 -19.97 16.31
C SER A 292 2.11 -18.89 15.57
N VAL A 293 3.04 -18.25 16.30
CA VAL A 293 3.97 -17.27 15.72
C VAL A 293 4.86 -17.92 14.64
N SER A 294 5.28 -19.18 14.84
CA SER A 294 6.13 -19.88 13.87
C SER A 294 5.39 -20.22 12.58
N GLU A 295 4.08 -20.46 12.66
CA GLU A 295 3.22 -20.69 11.51
C GLU A 295 3.04 -19.41 10.69
N SER A 296 2.75 -18.29 11.35
CA SER A 296 2.68 -16.96 10.71
C SER A 296 3.98 -16.60 9.95
N PHE A 297 5.15 -16.90 10.52
CA PHE A 297 6.44 -16.73 9.83
C PHE A 297 6.56 -17.64 8.60
N ARG A 298 6.14 -18.90 8.70
CA ARG A 298 6.19 -19.85 7.58
C ARG A 298 5.28 -19.42 6.44
N GLU A 299 4.05 -19.02 6.75
CA GLU A 299 3.08 -18.52 5.76
C GLU A 299 3.61 -17.26 5.06
N SER A 300 4.21 -16.35 5.82
CA SER A 300 4.79 -15.14 5.26
C SER A 300 6.00 -15.43 4.37
N ALA A 301 6.89 -16.33 4.81
CA ALA A 301 8.03 -16.77 4.01
C ALA A 301 7.58 -17.47 2.72
N ALA A 302 6.53 -18.29 2.78
CA ALA A 302 5.92 -18.90 1.61
C ALA A 302 5.33 -17.83 0.66
N GLY A 303 4.61 -16.85 1.20
CA GLY A 303 4.08 -15.72 0.43
C GLY A 303 5.18 -14.91 -0.28
N TYR A 304 6.26 -14.56 0.42
CA TYR A 304 7.42 -13.90 -0.20
C TYR A 304 8.11 -14.78 -1.25
N ALA A 305 8.28 -16.07 -0.99
CA ALA A 305 8.87 -16.98 -1.96
C ALA A 305 8.00 -17.10 -3.22
N ASP A 306 6.68 -17.12 -3.08
CA ASP A 306 5.75 -17.16 -4.19
C ASP A 306 5.68 -15.83 -4.94
N GLU A 307 5.74 -14.68 -4.25
CA GLU A 307 5.91 -13.35 -4.88
C GLU A 307 7.19 -13.32 -5.74
N VAL A 308 8.33 -13.76 -5.20
CA VAL A 308 9.61 -13.80 -5.91
C VAL A 308 9.52 -14.71 -7.15
N ARG A 309 8.96 -15.93 -6.99
CA ARG A 309 8.82 -16.91 -8.07
C ARG A 309 7.87 -16.45 -9.18
N GLN A 310 6.78 -15.79 -8.83
CA GLN A 310 5.78 -15.31 -9.78
C GLN A 310 6.14 -13.95 -10.38
N SER A 311 7.14 -13.26 -9.81
CA SER A 311 7.54 -11.94 -10.27
C SER A 311 8.05 -11.97 -11.71
N LYS A 312 7.47 -11.13 -12.55
CA LYS A 312 7.94 -10.91 -13.92
C LYS A 312 9.15 -9.98 -13.97
N ASP A 313 9.49 -9.32 -12.86
CA ASP A 313 10.49 -8.26 -12.77
C ASP A 313 11.94 -8.79 -12.95
N PRO A 314 12.77 -8.15 -13.79
CA PRO A 314 14.16 -8.55 -14.03
C PRO A 314 15.04 -8.68 -12.78
N LEU A 315 14.89 -7.81 -11.76
CA LEU A 315 15.67 -7.92 -10.52
C LEU A 315 15.30 -9.17 -9.74
N MET A 316 14.01 -9.47 -9.64
CA MET A 316 13.52 -10.65 -8.92
C MET A 316 13.89 -11.93 -9.66
N LYS A 317 13.86 -11.94 -11.00
CA LYS A 317 14.39 -13.04 -11.81
C LYS A 317 15.88 -13.27 -11.55
N LEU A 318 16.69 -12.22 -11.48
CA LEU A 318 18.11 -12.34 -11.15
C LEU A 318 18.31 -12.96 -9.76
N VAL A 319 17.56 -12.53 -8.75
CA VAL A 319 17.62 -13.12 -7.39
C VAL A 319 17.27 -14.62 -7.44
N THR A 320 16.24 -14.98 -8.21
CA THR A 320 15.79 -16.37 -8.37
C THR A 320 16.82 -17.22 -9.12
N ASP A 321 17.43 -16.69 -10.18
CA ASP A 321 18.49 -17.33 -10.97
C ASP A 321 19.75 -17.60 -10.10
N ILE A 322 20.13 -16.63 -9.27
CA ILE A 322 21.25 -16.73 -8.33
C ILE A 322 20.96 -17.79 -7.25
N ALA A 323 19.77 -17.75 -6.65
CA ALA A 323 19.37 -18.70 -5.62
C ALA A 323 19.17 -20.13 -6.16
N GLY A 324 18.77 -20.26 -7.43
CA GLY A 324 18.59 -21.53 -8.14
C GLY A 324 19.87 -22.16 -8.68
N GLY A 325 21.04 -21.52 -8.49
CA GLY A 325 22.34 -22.07 -8.90
C GLY A 325 22.57 -22.10 -10.42
N ALA A 326 21.80 -21.34 -11.21
CA ALA A 326 22.01 -21.21 -12.65
C ALA A 326 23.24 -20.32 -12.90
N GLY A 327 24.40 -20.96 -13.07
CA GLY A 327 25.69 -20.31 -13.26
C GLY A 327 25.77 -19.45 -14.53
N ASP A 328 25.71 -18.13 -14.35
CA ASP A 328 26.63 -17.17 -15.00
C ASP A 328 26.58 -15.86 -14.20
N LEU A 329 27.24 -15.88 -13.04
CA LEU A 329 27.31 -14.73 -12.12
C LEU A 329 28.22 -13.61 -12.67
N GLY A 330 29.08 -13.90 -13.64
CA GLY A 330 30.11 -12.99 -14.13
C GLY A 330 29.72 -12.22 -15.40
N GLY A 331 29.01 -12.85 -16.33
CA GLY A 331 28.67 -12.26 -17.63
C GLY A 331 27.62 -11.15 -17.54
N LYS A 332 26.45 -11.44 -16.93
CA LYS A 332 25.30 -10.52 -16.90
C LYS A 332 25.53 -9.24 -16.09
N LEU A 333 26.19 -9.34 -14.93
CA LEU A 333 26.56 -8.17 -14.11
C LEU A 333 27.61 -7.30 -14.83
N ARG A 334 28.60 -7.91 -15.48
CA ARG A 334 29.66 -7.19 -16.22
C ARG A 334 29.13 -6.48 -17.46
N ASP A 335 28.20 -7.08 -18.20
CA ASP A 335 27.63 -6.47 -19.41
C ASP A 335 26.69 -5.30 -19.07
N THR A 336 26.01 -5.37 -17.92
CA THR A 336 25.19 -4.26 -17.39
C THR A 336 26.06 -3.06 -16.97
N PHE A 337 27.22 -3.31 -16.34
CA PHE A 337 28.15 -2.24 -15.96
C PHE A 337 29.02 -1.72 -17.12
N ARG A 338 29.32 -2.54 -18.14
CA ARG A 338 30.05 -2.09 -19.35
C ARG A 338 29.18 -1.31 -20.34
N GLY A 339 27.87 -1.55 -20.38
CA GLY A 339 26.93 -0.74 -21.16
C GLY A 339 26.86 0.73 -20.74
N ALA A 340 27.32 1.06 -19.52
CA ALA A 340 27.36 2.42 -18.98
C ALA A 340 28.67 3.19 -19.24
N GLY A 341 29.70 2.57 -19.86
CA GLY A 341 31.05 3.16 -19.98
C GLY A 341 31.71 3.10 -21.36
N GLY A 342 31.03 2.60 -22.40
CA GLY A 342 31.67 2.31 -23.70
C GLY A 342 30.97 2.92 -24.90
N ARG A 343 30.85 4.25 -24.95
CA ARG A 343 30.61 4.98 -26.21
C ARG A 343 31.59 6.14 -26.29
N GLY A 344 32.85 5.83 -26.56
CA GLY A 344 33.90 6.82 -26.74
C GLY A 344 35.22 6.13 -27.06
N SER A 345 35.73 6.44 -28.26
CA SER A 345 37.08 6.12 -28.77
C SER A 345 37.48 4.64 -28.82
N ASP A 346 37.45 4.07 -30.03
CA ASP A 346 38.66 3.52 -30.66
C ASP A 346 38.38 3.12 -32.10
N ASP A 347 38.72 4.02 -33.04
CA ASP A 347 39.20 3.58 -34.36
C ASP A 347 40.16 4.64 -34.92
N ARG A 348 41.36 4.71 -34.34
CA ARG A 348 42.53 5.38 -34.94
C ARG A 348 43.82 4.68 -34.49
N GLY A 349 44.42 3.89 -35.37
CA GLY A 349 45.78 3.37 -35.25
C GLY A 349 46.05 2.30 -36.30
N ALA A 350 46.38 2.67 -37.55
CA ALA A 350 47.74 2.94 -38.04
C ALA A 350 48.55 1.67 -38.43
N GLY A 351 48.91 1.61 -39.72
CA GLY A 351 49.95 0.77 -40.30
C GLY A 351 49.62 0.48 -41.78
N GLY A 352 50.38 0.84 -42.81
CA GLY A 352 51.72 1.40 -42.92
C GLY A 352 52.38 0.83 -44.19
N ARG A 353 52.71 1.72 -45.14
CA ARG A 353 53.70 1.60 -46.25
C ARG A 353 53.33 0.84 -47.54
N GLY A 354 53.58 1.51 -48.68
CA GLY A 354 54.21 0.86 -49.86
C GLY A 354 53.71 1.24 -51.26
N SER A 355 54.25 2.33 -51.83
CA SER A 355 54.68 2.51 -53.24
C SER A 355 53.87 1.92 -54.43
N SER A 356 53.37 2.80 -55.30
CA SER A 356 53.72 2.84 -56.75
C SER A 356 53.04 4.04 -57.42
N GLY A 357 53.74 4.70 -58.34
CA GLY A 357 53.30 5.95 -58.98
C GLY A 357 52.46 5.79 -60.24
N ASP A 358 52.21 6.96 -60.85
CA ASP A 358 52.15 7.27 -62.29
C ASP A 358 50.85 7.97 -62.78
N ARG A 359 51.07 9.09 -63.50
CA ARG A 359 50.19 9.90 -64.40
C ARG A 359 49.06 10.71 -63.74
N GLY A 360 48.77 11.96 -64.12
CA GLY A 360 49.25 12.83 -65.19
C GLY A 360 48.44 14.15 -65.17
N ASP A 361 49.01 15.14 -65.86
CA ASP A 361 48.55 16.52 -66.15
C ASP A 361 48.57 17.58 -65.04
#